data_AF-A0A4R4IJ79-F1
#
_entry.id   AF-A0A4R4IJ79-F1
#
_cell.length_a   1.000
_cell.length_b   1.000
_cell.length_c   1.000
_cell.angle_alpha   90.00
_cell.angle_beta   90.00
_cell.angle_gamma   90.00
#
_symmetry.space_group_name_H-M   'P 1'
#
loop_
_entity.id
_entity.type
_entity.pdbx_description
1 polymer ?
#
loop_
_entity_poly.entity_id
_entity_poly.type
_entity_poly.pdbx_seq_one_letter_code
_entity_poly.pdbx_strand_id
1 'polypeptide(L)'
;AQSYQESAVRKATAEQRHLLLLPSEAVTVSNGAFTLNAGGKIQSRRNRYYNEQLLGIKPNKIVIRFDPAALHDSVLCYTLDGRFICEATCIEKSGFGDTQVAREHDRNRTRFVKRTKEAVAAQRRMTALEVAELMPETVPPAPPESRVVEIYHPAGNTVRRVQVEAQTEPDTDYDYAF
;
A
#
# COMPACT_ATOMS: atom_id res chain seq x y z
N ALA A 1 -3.17 5.69 -57.08
CA ALA A 1 -4.43 6.46 -57.17
C ALA A 1 -5.56 5.69 -57.87
N GLN A 2 -5.29 4.93 -58.95
CA GLN A 2 -6.30 4.15 -59.70
C GLN A 2 -7.14 3.17 -58.86
N SER A 3 -6.54 2.50 -57.87
CA SER A 3 -7.24 1.51 -57.03
C SER A 3 -8.44 2.06 -56.24
N TYR A 4 -8.42 3.34 -55.83
CA TYR A 4 -9.56 3.98 -55.13
C TYR A 4 -10.66 4.48 -56.08
N GLN A 5 -10.36 4.64 -57.37
CA GLN A 5 -11.36 4.98 -58.39
C GLN A 5 -12.13 3.74 -58.87
N GLU A 6 -11.50 2.56 -58.86
CA GLU A 6 -12.11 1.30 -59.29
C GLU A 6 -12.88 0.56 -58.18
N SER A 7 -12.56 0.83 -56.90
CA SER A 7 -13.21 0.16 -55.77
C SER A 7 -14.08 1.13 -54.95
N ALA A 8 -15.39 0.88 -54.94
CA ALA A 8 -16.32 1.65 -54.13
C ALA A 8 -16.07 1.38 -52.63
N VAL A 9 -15.54 2.37 -51.91
CA VAL A 9 -15.28 2.28 -50.47
C VAL A 9 -16.61 2.24 -49.71
N ARG A 10 -16.93 1.08 -49.13
CA ARG A 10 -18.12 0.90 -48.29
C ARG A 10 -17.87 1.42 -46.88
N LYS A 11 -18.89 2.04 -46.29
CA LYS A 11 -18.85 2.45 -44.88
C LYS A 11 -19.11 1.24 -43.99
N ALA A 12 -18.40 1.17 -42.86
CA ALA A 12 -18.61 0.14 -41.87
C ALA A 12 -20.00 0.28 -41.23
N THR A 13 -20.67 -0.84 -40.97
CA THR A 13 -21.95 -0.84 -40.26
C THR A 13 -21.77 -0.44 -38.79
N ALA A 14 -22.88 -0.16 -38.08
CA ALA A 14 -22.81 0.18 -36.67
C ALA A 14 -22.18 -0.96 -35.85
N GLU A 15 -22.61 -2.20 -36.09
CA GLU A 15 -22.13 -3.40 -35.41
C GLU A 15 -20.63 -3.63 -35.67
N GLN A 16 -20.18 -3.40 -36.90
CA GLN A 16 -18.76 -3.48 -37.25
C GLN A 16 -17.92 -2.46 -36.48
N ARG A 17 -18.44 -1.24 -36.28
CA ARG A 17 -17.77 -0.23 -35.45
C ARG A 17 -17.76 -0.60 -33.98
N HIS A 18 -18.83 -1.20 -33.47
CA HIS A 18 -18.91 -1.63 -32.08
C HIS A 18 -17.86 -2.69 -31.74
N LEU A 19 -17.56 -3.59 -32.67
CA LEU A 19 -16.49 -4.60 -32.50
C LEU A 19 -15.10 -3.99 -32.33
N LEU A 20 -14.87 -2.77 -32.85
CA LEU A 20 -13.60 -2.05 -32.73
C LEU A 20 -13.40 -1.38 -31.37
N LEU A 21 -14.47 -1.24 -30.57
CA LEU A 21 -14.39 -0.65 -29.23
C LEU A 21 -13.76 -1.63 -28.23
N LEU A 22 -13.15 -1.08 -27.18
CA LEU A 22 -12.47 -1.88 -26.17
C LEU A 22 -13.48 -2.63 -25.30
N PRO A 23 -13.31 -3.95 -25.12
CA PRO A 23 -14.12 -4.71 -24.18
C PRO A 23 -13.64 -4.50 -22.74
N SER A 24 -14.59 -4.46 -21.81
CA SER A 24 -14.32 -4.55 -20.37
C SER A 24 -14.35 -5.99 -19.90
N GLU A 25 -13.84 -6.22 -18.69
CA GLU A 25 -14.19 -7.43 -17.94
C GLU A 25 -15.70 -7.47 -17.65
N ALA A 26 -16.23 -8.67 -17.37
CA ALA A 26 -17.64 -8.86 -17.11
C ALA A 26 -18.08 -8.12 -15.83
N VAL A 27 -18.98 -7.16 -15.98
CA VAL A 27 -19.51 -6.34 -14.89
C VAL A 27 -20.84 -6.91 -14.41
N THR A 28 -21.09 -6.80 -13.10
CA THR A 28 -22.34 -7.25 -12.50
C THR A 28 -23.38 -6.14 -12.57
N VAL A 29 -24.58 -6.47 -13.04
CA VAL A 29 -25.72 -5.56 -13.13
C VAL A 29 -26.58 -5.71 -11.86
N SER A 30 -26.97 -4.58 -11.28
CA SER A 30 -27.92 -4.51 -10.16
C SER A 30 -29.01 -3.51 -10.50
N ASN A 31 -30.27 -3.97 -10.51
CA ASN A 31 -31.45 -3.14 -10.79
C ASN A 31 -31.33 -2.32 -12.09
N GLY A 32 -30.82 -2.92 -13.16
CA GLY A 32 -30.60 -2.26 -14.46
C GLY A 32 -29.43 -1.26 -14.49
N ALA A 33 -28.69 -1.12 -13.38
CA ALA A 33 -27.53 -0.26 -13.27
C ALA A 33 -26.23 -1.05 -13.10
N PHE A 34 -25.12 -0.47 -13.51
CA PHE A 34 -23.78 -1.01 -13.27
C PHE A 34 -22.76 0.12 -13.14
N THR A 35 -21.58 -0.21 -12.60
CA THR A 35 -20.48 0.74 -12.39
C THR A 35 -19.25 0.33 -13.15
N LEU A 36 -18.61 1.27 -13.85
CA LEU A 36 -17.35 1.08 -14.57
C LEU A 36 -16.26 1.97 -13.99
N ASN A 37 -15.05 1.42 -13.86
CA ASN A 37 -13.89 2.15 -13.39
C ASN A 37 -13.24 2.90 -14.57
N ALA A 38 -13.18 4.23 -14.48
CA ALA A 38 -12.61 5.09 -15.52
C ALA A 38 -11.07 5.11 -15.60
N GLY A 39 -10.41 4.17 -14.92
CA GLY A 39 -8.97 4.22 -14.69
C GLY A 39 -8.59 5.24 -13.61
N GLY A 40 -7.30 5.22 -13.24
CA GLY A 40 -6.78 6.05 -12.16
C GLY A 40 -7.05 5.47 -10.76
N LYS A 41 -6.27 5.91 -9.76
CA LYS A 41 -6.43 5.59 -8.34
C LYS A 41 -7.02 6.77 -7.57
N ILE A 42 -8.02 7.44 -8.15
CA ILE A 42 -8.83 8.37 -7.37
C ILE A 42 -9.81 7.53 -6.56
N GLN A 43 -9.73 7.60 -5.23
CA GLN A 43 -10.61 6.87 -4.33
C GLN A 43 -12.08 7.12 -4.71
N SER A 44 -12.81 6.01 -4.91
CA SER A 44 -14.27 5.93 -4.96
C SER A 44 -14.98 6.63 -6.12
N ARG A 45 -14.27 7.12 -7.15
CA ARG A 45 -14.91 7.72 -8.32
C ARG A 45 -15.11 6.67 -9.42
N ARG A 46 -16.37 6.37 -9.72
CA ARG A 46 -16.79 5.35 -10.70
C ARG A 46 -17.95 5.89 -11.53
N ASN A 47 -17.94 5.59 -12.82
CA ASN A 47 -19.05 5.98 -13.68
C ASN A 47 -20.19 4.98 -13.52
N ARG A 48 -21.39 5.48 -13.24
CA ARG A 48 -22.59 4.64 -13.11
C ARG A 48 -23.45 4.78 -14.35
N TYR A 49 -23.84 3.64 -14.91
CA TYR A 49 -24.67 3.56 -16.11
C TYR A 49 -25.98 2.88 -15.79
N TYR A 50 -26.97 3.14 -16.63
CA TYR A 50 -28.29 2.55 -16.51
C TYR A 50 -28.95 2.38 -17.88
N ASN A 51 -29.72 1.31 -17.99
CA ASN A 51 -30.72 1.14 -19.03
C ASN A 51 -31.84 0.23 -18.50
N GLU A 52 -33.08 0.54 -18.84
CA GLU A 52 -34.26 -0.25 -18.48
C GLU A 52 -34.19 -1.69 -19.01
N GLN A 53 -33.61 -1.91 -20.18
CA GLN A 53 -33.45 -3.24 -20.80
C GLN A 53 -32.51 -4.17 -20.04
N LEU A 54 -31.70 -3.63 -19.12
CA LEU A 54 -30.82 -4.41 -18.26
C LEU A 54 -31.52 -4.91 -16.98
N LEU A 55 -32.77 -4.52 -16.76
CA LEU A 55 -33.54 -4.92 -15.59
C LEU A 55 -33.92 -6.41 -15.69
N GLY A 56 -33.54 -7.20 -14.69
CA GLY A 56 -33.90 -8.63 -14.63
C GLY A 56 -33.08 -9.54 -15.57
N ILE A 57 -31.99 -9.04 -16.16
CA ILE A 57 -31.13 -9.84 -17.03
C ILE A 57 -30.51 -11.03 -16.28
N LYS A 58 -30.53 -12.22 -16.89
CA LYS A 58 -29.91 -13.44 -16.35
C LYS A 58 -28.94 -14.04 -17.38
N PRO A 59 -27.70 -14.40 -17.00
CA PRO A 59 -27.04 -14.09 -15.73
C PRO A 59 -26.87 -12.58 -15.52
N ASN A 60 -26.73 -12.12 -14.27
CA ASN A 60 -26.58 -10.70 -13.93
C ASN A 60 -25.19 -10.13 -14.34
N LYS A 61 -24.56 -10.66 -15.37
CA LYS A 61 -23.23 -10.29 -15.85
C LYS A 61 -23.29 -9.91 -17.32
N ILE A 62 -22.66 -8.80 -17.65
CA ILE A 62 -22.59 -8.26 -19.01
C ILE A 62 -21.15 -7.89 -19.36
N VAL A 63 -20.83 -7.92 -20.65
CA VAL A 63 -19.59 -7.39 -21.20
C VAL A 63 -19.89 -6.01 -21.77
N ILE A 64 -19.06 -5.03 -21.45
CA ILE A 64 -19.25 -3.65 -21.92
C ILE A 64 -18.21 -3.36 -22.97
N ARG A 65 -18.62 -2.70 -24.05
CA ARG A 65 -17.71 -2.11 -25.03
C ARG A 65 -17.81 -0.59 -24.95
N PHE A 66 -16.67 0.05 -24.82
CA PHE A 66 -16.60 1.50 -24.62
C PHE A 66 -15.45 2.13 -25.41
N ASP A 67 -15.60 3.43 -25.68
CA ASP A 67 -14.52 4.28 -26.16
C ASP A 67 -13.82 4.91 -24.95
N PRO A 68 -12.50 4.69 -24.76
CA PRO A 68 -11.71 5.33 -23.71
C PRO A 68 -11.80 6.85 -23.63
N ALA A 69 -12.05 7.53 -24.75
CA ALA A 69 -12.13 8.99 -24.83
C ALA A 69 -13.51 9.56 -24.48
N ALA A 70 -14.56 8.73 -24.57
CA ALA A 70 -15.96 9.14 -24.44
C ALA A 70 -16.70 8.35 -23.34
N LEU A 71 -16.09 8.24 -22.16
CA LEU A 71 -16.63 7.40 -21.09
C LEU A 71 -17.85 8.04 -20.38
N HIS A 72 -18.06 9.35 -20.54
CA HIS A 72 -19.21 10.06 -19.95
C HIS A 72 -20.48 10.04 -20.80
N ASP A 73 -20.43 9.49 -22.00
CA ASP A 73 -21.56 9.50 -22.92
C ASP A 73 -22.39 8.22 -22.73
N SER A 74 -22.14 7.22 -23.57
CA SER A 74 -22.83 5.95 -23.57
C SER A 74 -21.87 4.80 -23.79
N VAL A 75 -22.28 3.63 -23.31
CA VAL A 75 -21.51 2.39 -23.45
C VAL A 75 -22.40 1.28 -23.98
N LEU A 76 -21.81 0.37 -24.75
CA LEU A 76 -22.55 -0.70 -25.40
C LEU A 76 -22.51 -1.95 -24.54
N CYS A 77 -23.68 -2.51 -24.24
CA CYS A 77 -23.83 -3.67 -23.39
C CYS A 77 -24.05 -4.93 -24.22
N TYR A 78 -23.29 -5.97 -23.89
CA TYR A 78 -23.34 -7.27 -24.54
C TYR A 78 -23.56 -8.39 -23.52
N THR A 79 -24.18 -9.48 -23.97
CA THR A 79 -24.21 -10.73 -23.20
C THR A 79 -22.80 -11.34 -23.14
N LEU A 80 -22.62 -12.34 -22.27
CA LEU A 80 -21.37 -13.12 -22.23
C LEU A 80 -21.11 -13.86 -23.56
N ASP A 81 -22.17 -14.21 -24.28
CA ASP A 81 -22.10 -14.84 -25.61
C ASP A 81 -21.78 -13.84 -26.74
N GLY A 82 -21.63 -12.54 -26.42
CA GLY A 82 -21.32 -11.50 -27.40
C GLY A 82 -22.52 -10.97 -28.19
N ARG A 83 -23.76 -11.22 -27.74
CA ARG A 83 -24.97 -10.63 -28.35
C ARG A 83 -25.18 -9.22 -27.84
N PHE A 84 -25.49 -8.29 -28.74
CA PHE A 84 -25.81 -6.91 -28.38
C PHE A 84 -27.15 -6.86 -27.63
N ILE A 85 -27.18 -6.13 -26.52
CA ILE A 85 -28.38 -5.94 -25.71
C ILE A 85 -28.92 -4.53 -25.93
N CYS A 86 -28.13 -3.54 -25.52
CA CYS A 86 -28.57 -2.15 -25.47
C CYS A 86 -27.37 -1.20 -25.32
N GLU A 87 -27.64 0.08 -25.55
CA GLU A 87 -26.75 1.19 -25.23
C GLU A 87 -27.13 1.78 -23.86
N ALA A 88 -26.22 1.79 -22.90
CA ALA A 88 -26.47 2.29 -21.56
C ALA A 88 -25.89 3.70 -21.38
N THR A 89 -26.69 4.62 -20.85
CA THR A 89 -26.31 6.01 -20.64
C THR A 89 -25.65 6.20 -19.28
N CYS A 90 -24.70 7.12 -19.20
CA CYS A 90 -24.04 7.46 -17.93
C CYS A 90 -24.94 8.37 -17.08
N ILE A 91 -25.42 7.86 -15.94
CA ILE A 91 -26.16 8.64 -14.95
C ILE A 91 -25.19 9.46 -14.11
N GLU A 92 -24.15 8.81 -13.57
CA GLU A 92 -23.26 9.42 -12.60
C GLU A 92 -21.86 9.54 -13.18
N LYS A 93 -21.51 10.76 -13.61
CA LYS A 93 -20.23 11.12 -14.21
C LYS A 93 -19.17 11.44 -13.14
N SER A 94 -19.06 10.61 -12.10
CA SER A 94 -18.16 10.88 -10.97
C SER A 94 -16.70 10.59 -11.29
N GLY A 95 -16.42 9.64 -12.19
CA GLY A 95 -15.08 9.24 -12.63
C GLY A 95 -14.48 10.19 -13.66
N PHE A 96 -13.35 9.77 -14.24
CA PHE A 96 -12.78 10.45 -15.40
C PHE A 96 -13.65 10.18 -16.65
N GLY A 97 -13.73 11.18 -17.52
CA GLY A 97 -14.35 11.05 -18.84
C GLY A 97 -13.42 10.40 -19.87
N ASP A 98 -12.12 10.48 -19.63
CA ASP A 98 -11.07 9.90 -20.45
C ASP A 98 -10.08 9.10 -19.58
N THR A 99 -9.83 7.86 -19.98
CA THR A 99 -8.87 6.97 -19.31
C THR A 99 -7.42 7.46 -19.40
N GLN A 100 -7.05 8.24 -20.43
CA GLN A 100 -5.70 8.80 -20.56
C GLN A 100 -5.47 9.89 -19.52
N VAL A 101 -6.43 10.80 -19.35
CA VAL A 101 -6.42 11.82 -18.30
C VAL A 101 -6.28 11.16 -16.92
N ALA A 102 -6.99 10.05 -16.69
CA ALA A 102 -6.87 9.29 -15.46
C ALA A 102 -5.44 8.76 -15.20
N ARG A 103 -4.79 8.22 -16.24
CA ARG A 103 -3.42 7.71 -16.17
C ARG A 103 -2.40 8.82 -15.95
N GLU A 104 -2.58 9.96 -16.60
CA GLU A 104 -1.70 11.13 -16.42
C GLU A 104 -1.81 11.71 -15.01
N HIS A 105 -3.04 11.82 -14.50
CA HIS A 105 -3.28 12.24 -13.12
C HIS A 105 -2.55 11.33 -12.11
N ASP A 106 -2.67 10.01 -12.26
CA ASP A 106 -1.97 9.04 -11.41
C ASP A 106 -0.45 9.15 -11.49
N ARG A 107 0.08 9.34 -12.71
CA ARG A 107 1.51 9.55 -12.94
C ARG A 107 1.99 10.82 -12.24
N ASN A 108 1.25 11.91 -12.36
CA ASN A 108 1.56 13.19 -11.72
C ASN A 108 1.48 13.10 -10.20
N ARG A 109 0.45 12.43 -9.66
CA ARG A 109 0.33 12.17 -8.22
C ARG A 109 1.52 11.37 -7.68
N THR A 110 1.91 10.30 -8.39
CA THR A 110 3.06 9.46 -7.99
C THR A 110 4.35 10.28 -7.99
N ARG A 111 4.55 11.10 -9.03
CA ARG A 111 5.70 12.02 -9.12
C ARG A 111 5.69 13.02 -7.96
N PHE A 112 4.56 13.65 -7.68
CA PHE A 112 4.40 14.58 -6.55
C PHE A 112 4.81 13.91 -5.23
N VAL A 113 4.20 12.77 -4.88
CA VAL A 113 4.51 12.05 -3.64
C VAL A 113 6.00 11.70 -3.54
N LYS A 114 6.62 11.25 -4.64
CA LYS A 114 8.07 10.96 -4.67
C LYS A 114 8.89 12.22 -4.37
N ARG A 115 8.60 13.33 -5.04
CA ARG A 115 9.32 14.60 -4.86
C ARG A 115 9.11 15.20 -3.47
N THR A 116 7.91 15.09 -2.91
CA THR A 116 7.64 15.52 -1.53
C THR A 116 8.47 14.71 -0.52
N LYS A 117 8.60 13.40 -0.72
CA LYS A 117 9.47 12.56 0.14
C LYS A 117 10.93 12.97 0.05
N GLU A 118 11.42 13.25 -1.15
CA GLU A 118 12.79 13.75 -1.38
C GLU A 118 13.01 15.11 -0.71
N ALA A 119 12.05 16.04 -0.84
CA ALA A 119 12.09 17.36 -0.19
C ALA A 119 12.10 17.25 1.35
N VAL A 120 11.27 16.39 1.93
CA VAL A 120 11.25 16.15 3.39
C VAL A 120 12.57 15.55 3.86
N ALA A 121 13.17 14.64 3.10
CA ALA A 121 14.48 14.09 3.43
C ALA A 121 15.59 15.15 3.40
N ALA A 122 15.56 16.05 2.41
CA ALA A 122 16.49 17.18 2.35
C ALA A 122 16.28 18.16 3.51
N GLN A 123 15.03 18.53 3.80
CA GLN A 123 14.69 19.40 4.92
C GLN A 123 15.20 18.84 6.25
N ARG A 124 14.99 17.54 6.52
CA ARG A 124 15.51 16.89 7.73
C ARG A 124 17.02 17.01 7.89
N ARG A 125 17.78 16.92 6.79
CA ARG A 125 19.25 17.08 6.83
C ARG A 125 19.64 18.51 7.16
N MET A 126 18.99 19.50 6.54
CA MET A 126 19.23 20.91 6.81
C MET A 126 18.92 21.26 8.27
N THR A 127 17.74 20.86 8.75
CA THR A 127 17.32 21.10 10.13
C THR A 127 18.27 20.42 11.14
N ALA A 128 18.81 19.24 10.83
CA ALA A 128 19.79 18.60 11.72
C ALA A 128 21.10 19.41 11.86
N LEU A 129 21.57 20.02 10.78
CA LEU A 129 22.75 20.89 10.80
C LEU A 129 22.47 22.20 11.54
N GLU A 130 21.34 22.84 11.26
CA GLU A 130 20.90 24.07 11.94
C GLU A 130 20.74 23.85 13.46
N VAL A 131 20.17 22.70 13.86
CA VAL A 131 20.05 22.36 15.29
C VAL A 131 21.41 22.12 15.92
N ALA A 132 22.35 21.48 15.22
CA ALA A 132 23.70 21.24 15.74
C ALA A 132 24.45 22.56 16.00
N GLU A 133 24.28 23.58 15.14
CA GLU A 133 24.88 24.91 15.32
C GLU A 133 24.29 25.67 16.52
N LEU A 134 23.00 25.47 16.81
CA LEU A 134 22.31 26.14 17.92
C LEU A 134 22.53 25.44 19.27
N MET A 135 22.98 24.19 19.28
CA MET A 135 23.21 23.45 20.52
C MET A 135 24.47 24.00 21.23
N PRO A 136 24.39 24.24 22.55
CA PRO A 136 25.55 24.69 23.31
C PRO A 136 26.63 23.59 23.30
N GLU A 137 27.89 24.00 23.18
CA GLU A 137 29.03 23.08 23.30
C GLU A 137 29.06 22.50 24.72
N THR A 138 28.61 21.26 24.88
CA THR A 138 28.71 20.54 26.15
C THR A 138 30.08 19.89 26.25
N VAL A 139 30.79 20.15 27.35
CA VAL A 139 32.03 19.42 27.67
C VAL A 139 31.66 17.94 27.89
N PRO A 140 32.22 16.99 27.12
CA PRO A 140 31.92 15.58 27.30
C PRO A 140 32.35 15.15 28.72
N PRO A 141 31.50 14.38 29.45
CA PRO A 141 31.89 13.85 30.75
C PRO A 141 33.10 12.92 30.58
N ALA A 142 34.00 12.93 31.56
CA ALA A 142 35.20 12.08 31.54
C ALA A 142 34.80 10.62 31.27
N PRO A 143 35.49 9.92 30.34
CA PRO A 143 35.18 8.53 30.03
C PRO A 143 35.21 7.70 31.32
N PRO A 144 34.20 6.84 31.55
CA PRO A 144 34.15 6.04 32.77
C PRO A 144 35.37 5.13 32.81
N GLU A 145 36.03 5.06 33.97
CA GLU A 145 37.14 4.13 34.17
C GLU A 145 36.63 2.70 33.96
N SER A 146 37.11 2.04 32.91
CA SER A 146 36.80 0.65 32.64
C SER A 146 37.52 -0.22 33.66
N ARG A 147 36.87 -0.46 34.80
CA ARG A 147 37.35 -1.42 35.78
C ARG A 147 37.10 -2.83 35.22
N VAL A 148 38.12 -3.40 34.57
CA VAL A 148 38.12 -4.81 34.19
C VAL A 148 38.20 -5.62 35.49
N VAL A 149 37.10 -6.25 35.88
CA VAL A 149 37.09 -7.23 36.98
C VAL A 149 37.35 -8.59 36.37
N GLU A 150 38.49 -9.19 36.70
CA GLU A 150 38.80 -10.57 36.36
C GLU A 150 37.78 -11.49 37.05
N ILE A 151 37.18 -12.41 36.29
CA ILE A 151 36.28 -13.42 36.84
C ILE A 151 37.15 -14.33 37.73
N TYR A 152 36.83 -14.42 39.02
CA TYR A 152 37.55 -15.29 39.93
C TYR A 152 37.17 -16.76 39.68
N HIS A 153 38.13 -17.56 39.19
CA HIS A 153 38.00 -19.01 39.07
C HIS A 153 38.59 -19.68 40.33
N PRO A 154 37.77 -20.19 41.27
CA PRO A 154 38.32 -20.96 42.39
C PRO A 154 38.90 -22.29 41.88
N ALA A 155 40.20 -22.49 42.08
CA ALA A 155 40.83 -23.79 41.90
C ALA A 155 40.62 -24.62 43.18
N GLY A 156 39.64 -25.54 43.16
CA GLY A 156 39.46 -26.55 44.22
C GLY A 156 38.04 -26.68 44.76
N ASN A 157 37.75 -27.84 45.34
CA ASN A 157 36.41 -28.23 45.79
C ASN A 157 35.98 -27.46 47.06
N THR A 158 34.88 -26.73 46.98
CA THR A 158 34.29 -25.93 48.07
C THR A 158 33.40 -26.78 48.98
N VAL A 159 33.97 -27.73 49.73
CA VAL A 159 33.27 -28.43 50.80
C VAL A 159 33.84 -27.97 52.14
N ARG A 160 32.98 -27.37 52.98
CA ARG A 160 33.33 -26.81 54.29
C ARG A 160 33.52 -27.93 55.32
N ARG A 161 34.74 -28.12 55.80
CA ARG A 161 35.06 -29.03 56.92
C ARG A 161 34.52 -28.43 58.22
N VAL A 162 33.55 -29.08 58.85
CA VAL A 162 33.03 -28.70 60.17
C VAL A 162 33.95 -29.26 61.24
N GLN A 163 34.53 -28.41 62.09
CA GLN A 163 35.22 -28.80 63.32
C GLN A 163 34.24 -28.66 64.48
N VAL A 164 34.08 -29.72 65.27
CA VAL A 164 33.21 -29.75 66.47
C VAL A 164 34.07 -29.35 67.67
N GLU A 165 33.68 -28.28 68.35
CA GLU A 165 34.31 -27.79 69.58
C GLU A 165 33.96 -28.72 70.77
N ALA A 166 34.97 -29.19 71.49
CA ALA A 166 34.80 -29.92 72.73
C ALA A 166 34.65 -28.92 73.89
N GLN A 167 33.57 -29.07 74.67
CA GLN A 167 33.26 -28.23 75.83
C GLN A 167 34.16 -28.58 77.02
N THR A 168 34.65 -27.53 77.68
CA THR A 168 35.53 -27.51 78.85
C THR A 168 34.75 -27.80 80.14
N GLU A 169 35.31 -28.59 81.06
CA GLU A 169 34.89 -28.65 82.46
C GLU A 169 35.92 -27.93 83.35
N PRO A 170 35.50 -27.13 84.36
CA PRO A 170 36.38 -26.22 85.10
C PRO A 170 37.00 -26.79 86.38
N ASP A 171 38.23 -26.32 86.61
CA ASP A 171 39.06 -26.11 87.81
C ASP A 171 38.65 -26.68 89.18
N THR A 172 39.60 -27.41 89.76
CA THR A 172 39.91 -27.48 91.20
C THR A 172 41.39 -27.81 91.35
N ASP A 173 42.21 -27.33 92.29
CA ASP A 173 42.25 -26.23 93.27
C ASP A 173 43.62 -26.42 94.01
N TYR A 174 44.10 -25.41 94.75
CA TYR A 174 45.25 -25.44 95.72
C TYR A 174 46.70 -25.47 95.14
N ASP A 175 47.74 -24.76 95.60
CA ASP A 175 48.02 -24.14 96.92
C ASP A 175 49.27 -23.20 96.89
N TYR A 176 49.23 -22.19 97.78
CA TYR A 176 50.26 -21.43 98.54
C TYR A 176 51.61 -20.89 97.99
N ALA A 177 51.73 -19.56 98.12
CA ALA A 177 52.72 -18.75 98.86
C ALA A 177 54.24 -19.05 98.80
N PHE A 178 55.03 -18.04 98.42
CA PHE A 178 55.92 -17.24 99.29
C PHE A 178 56.43 -16.00 98.53
#